data_AF-A0A977L092-F1
#
_entry.id   AF-A0A977L092-F1
#
_cell.length_a   1.000
_cell.length_b   1.000
_cell.length_c   1.000
_cell.angle_alpha   90.00
_cell.angle_beta   90.00
_cell.angle_gamma   90.00
#
_symmetry.space_group_name_H-M   'P 1'
#
loop_
_entity.id
_entity.type
_entity.pdbx_description
1 polymer ?
#
loop_
_entity_poly.entity_id
_entity_poly.type
_entity_poly.pdbx_seq_one_letter_code
_entity_poly.pdbx_strand_id
1 'polypeptide(L)'
;MANKTLTALVNTVIKKSPQASSSLPDSEKFALAKGETLDIIHYRSASNVHWEIELATPKDGETKWFGFIPHIDISSDSNFKTKLKDTAESEWNFFEKGTKKEREDGFWQRIVQYWNEALSRRDIDNPTDVGNVPWSAAFISWVMKQSGAGNQFQYNASHSVYIRGAIKKRKDQAKDAAFIAFKIDEISPEVGDLVCAPREKGITYDTTSNYISHCDLVVAKRSNEIDIIGGNVSDSVTQKTLKLDANGKVKDATRPWFVVIKNLF
;
A
#
# COMPACT_ATOMS: atom_id res chain seq x y z
N MET A 1 -1.40 -22.24 14.47
CA MET A 1 -1.99 -22.29 13.12
C MET A 1 -1.29 -21.23 12.28
N ALA A 2 -1.05 -21.51 11.00
CA ALA A 2 -0.53 -20.50 10.09
C ALA A 2 -1.60 -19.40 9.93
N ASN A 3 -1.18 -18.14 10.07
CA ASN A 3 -2.11 -17.01 10.03
C ASN A 3 -1.97 -16.20 8.73
N LYS A 4 -1.06 -16.61 7.85
CA LYS A 4 -0.63 -15.88 6.65
C LYS A 4 -0.11 -16.84 5.59
N THR A 5 -0.25 -16.43 4.34
CA THR A 5 0.25 -17.18 3.19
C THR A 5 1.27 -16.32 2.44
N LEU A 6 2.42 -16.92 2.13
CA LEU A 6 3.36 -16.42 1.16
C LEU A 6 3.08 -17.10 -0.18
N THR A 7 2.98 -16.34 -1.27
CA THR A 7 2.79 -16.86 -2.63
C THR A 7 3.94 -16.40 -3.52
N ALA A 8 4.52 -17.32 -4.30
CA ALA A 8 5.49 -16.97 -5.33
C ALA A 8 4.80 -16.35 -6.56
N LEU A 9 5.14 -15.11 -6.89
CA LEU A 9 4.61 -14.40 -8.06
C LEU A 9 5.32 -14.82 -9.36
N VAL A 10 6.56 -15.29 -9.23
CA VAL A 10 7.41 -15.84 -10.29
C VAL A 10 8.18 -17.03 -9.74
N ASN A 11 8.80 -17.83 -10.61
CA ASN A 11 9.77 -18.84 -10.15
C ASN A 11 10.88 -18.12 -9.37
N THR A 12 11.05 -18.50 -8.11
CA THR A 12 11.91 -17.78 -7.19
C THR A 12 12.66 -18.74 -6.28
N VAL A 13 13.50 -18.16 -5.43
CA VAL A 13 14.33 -18.90 -4.48
C VAL A 13 14.17 -18.28 -3.09
N ILE A 14 13.88 -19.14 -2.12
CA ILE A 14 13.84 -18.82 -0.70
C ILE A 14 15.19 -19.22 -0.08
N LYS A 15 15.77 -18.36 0.76
CA LYS A 15 17.21 -18.41 1.13
C LYS A 15 17.42 -18.34 2.64
N LYS A 16 18.52 -18.89 3.16
CA LYS A 16 18.90 -18.77 4.58
C LYS A 16 19.43 -17.38 4.97
N SER A 17 19.77 -16.54 3.99
CA SER A 17 20.20 -15.15 4.18
C SER A 17 19.64 -14.21 3.09
N PRO A 18 19.53 -12.89 3.34
CA PRO A 18 19.04 -11.91 2.36
C PRO A 18 20.14 -11.50 1.37
N GLN A 19 20.88 -12.47 0.82
CA GLN A 19 21.94 -12.27 -0.17
C GLN A 19 21.49 -12.69 -1.57
N ALA A 20 22.30 -12.40 -2.60
CA ALA A 20 22.03 -12.86 -3.95
C ALA A 20 21.99 -14.40 -3.98
N SER A 21 21.06 -14.99 -4.72
CA SER A 21 20.96 -16.47 -4.81
C SER A 21 22.21 -17.10 -5.45
N SER A 22 22.91 -16.35 -6.30
CA SER A 22 24.17 -16.75 -6.93
C SER A 22 25.35 -16.79 -5.96
N SER A 23 25.25 -16.10 -4.82
CA SER A 23 26.30 -16.10 -3.79
C SER A 23 26.07 -17.14 -2.69
N LEU A 24 25.00 -17.94 -2.78
CA LEU A 24 24.64 -18.95 -1.78
C LEU A 24 24.72 -20.36 -2.38
N PRO A 25 25.23 -21.35 -1.62
CA PRO A 25 25.21 -22.74 -2.04
C PRO A 25 23.78 -23.29 -2.09
N ASP A 26 23.58 -24.38 -2.83
CA ASP A 26 22.25 -25.02 -2.97
C ASP A 26 21.72 -25.57 -1.64
N SER A 27 22.58 -25.86 -0.66
CA SER A 27 22.18 -26.24 0.71
C SER A 27 21.57 -25.10 1.53
N GLU A 28 21.69 -23.85 1.08
CA GLU A 28 21.19 -22.66 1.79
C GLU A 28 19.98 -22.03 1.11
N LYS A 29 19.37 -22.73 0.14
CA LYS A 29 18.25 -22.19 -0.62
C LYS A 29 17.37 -23.29 -1.18
N PHE A 30 16.10 -22.98 -1.41
CA PHE A 30 15.21 -23.88 -2.13
C PHE A 30 14.37 -23.10 -3.14
N ALA A 31 14.02 -23.76 -4.25
CA ALA A 31 13.19 -23.18 -5.29
C ALA A 31 11.71 -23.17 -4.84
N LEU A 32 11.00 -22.12 -5.22
CA LEU A 32 9.55 -22.00 -5.05
C LEU A 32 8.96 -21.63 -6.42
N ALA A 33 8.14 -22.51 -6.98
CA ALA A 33 7.58 -22.31 -8.32
C ALA A 33 6.52 -21.21 -8.32
N LYS A 34 6.32 -20.54 -9.44
CA LYS A 34 5.24 -19.54 -9.59
C LYS A 34 3.90 -20.14 -9.19
N GLY A 35 3.17 -19.45 -8.32
CA GLY A 35 1.87 -19.85 -7.78
C GLY A 35 1.96 -20.80 -6.58
N GLU A 36 3.14 -21.32 -6.25
CA GLU A 36 3.34 -22.13 -5.06
C GLU A 36 3.27 -21.27 -3.80
N THR A 37 2.72 -21.85 -2.73
CA THR A 37 2.44 -21.17 -1.48
C THR A 37 3.18 -21.78 -0.31
N LEU A 38 3.57 -20.96 0.65
CA LEU A 38 4.10 -21.38 1.95
C LEU A 38 3.25 -20.78 3.07
N ASP A 39 2.92 -21.61 4.05
CA ASP A 39 2.31 -21.18 5.29
C ASP A 39 3.36 -20.55 6.21
N ILE A 40 3.12 -19.32 6.65
CA ILE A 40 4.05 -18.59 7.52
C ILE A 40 3.37 -18.14 8.82
N ILE A 41 4.16 -18.08 9.89
CA ILE A 41 3.73 -17.64 11.22
C ILE A 41 3.99 -16.14 11.36
N HIS A 42 5.23 -15.73 11.07
CA HIS A 42 5.71 -14.37 11.23
C HIS A 42 6.46 -13.89 9.99
N TYR A 43 6.42 -12.57 9.75
CA TYR A 43 7.32 -11.91 8.81
C TYR A 43 7.77 -10.55 9.34
N ARG A 44 8.89 -10.04 8.83
CA ARG A 44 9.34 -8.65 8.99
C ARG A 44 10.29 -8.24 7.87
N SER A 45 10.43 -6.94 7.65
CA SER A 45 11.36 -6.43 6.63
C SER A 45 12.81 -6.71 6.99
N ALA A 46 13.60 -7.15 6.02
CA ALA A 46 15.02 -7.40 6.10
C ALA A 46 15.82 -6.52 5.12
N SER A 47 17.15 -6.56 5.23
CA SER A 47 18.06 -5.87 4.31
C SER A 47 17.90 -6.38 2.87
N ASN A 48 18.45 -5.62 1.92
CA ASN A 48 18.47 -5.97 0.49
C ASN A 48 17.09 -6.23 -0.12
N VAL A 49 16.04 -5.56 0.37
CA VAL A 49 14.66 -5.69 -0.15
C VAL A 49 14.13 -7.13 -0.02
N HIS A 50 14.30 -7.71 1.17
CA HIS A 50 13.81 -9.05 1.52
C HIS A 50 12.78 -9.01 2.65
N TRP A 51 11.94 -10.03 2.70
CA TRP A 51 11.24 -10.46 3.90
C TRP A 51 12.10 -11.46 4.64
N GLU A 52 12.26 -11.30 5.95
CA GLU A 52 12.52 -12.43 6.84
C GLU A 52 11.17 -13.08 7.15
N ILE A 53 11.06 -14.40 6.95
CA ILE A 53 9.85 -15.18 7.15
C ILE A 53 10.13 -16.33 8.11
N GLU A 54 9.12 -16.67 8.91
CA GLU A 54 9.11 -17.85 9.76
C GLU A 54 8.05 -18.83 9.23
N LEU A 55 8.49 -19.96 8.68
CA LEU A 55 7.62 -20.99 8.12
C LEU A 55 6.86 -21.72 9.23
N ALA A 56 5.60 -22.05 8.96
CA ALA A 56 4.78 -22.85 9.87
C ALA A 56 5.26 -24.31 9.97
N THR A 57 5.80 -24.85 8.87
CA THR A 57 6.43 -26.16 8.82
C THR A 57 7.90 -25.98 8.43
N PRO A 58 8.87 -26.50 9.21
CA PRO A 58 10.28 -26.39 8.87
C PRO A 58 10.59 -26.98 7.49
N LYS A 59 11.43 -26.29 6.74
CA LYS A 59 12.03 -26.78 5.49
C LYS A 59 13.49 -27.07 5.77
N ASP A 60 13.96 -28.28 5.49
CA ASP A 60 15.35 -28.70 5.73
C ASP A 60 15.85 -28.43 7.17
N GLY A 61 14.95 -28.64 8.15
CA GLY A 61 15.22 -28.41 9.57
C GLY A 61 15.14 -26.94 10.03
N GLU A 62 14.85 -26.00 9.14
CA GLU A 62 14.83 -24.56 9.43
C GLU A 62 13.42 -23.96 9.28
N THR A 63 13.06 -23.06 10.19
CA THR A 63 11.85 -22.24 10.05
C THR A 63 12.14 -20.83 9.53
N LYS A 64 13.34 -20.29 9.76
CA LYS A 64 13.68 -18.92 9.36
C LYS A 64 14.28 -18.89 7.96
N TRP A 65 13.66 -18.11 7.08
CA TRP A 65 14.08 -17.96 5.69
C TRP A 65 13.93 -16.51 5.21
N PHE A 66 14.45 -16.24 4.01
CA PHE A 66 14.40 -14.94 3.36
C PHE A 66 13.86 -15.04 1.95
N GLY A 67 12.86 -14.22 1.65
CA GLY A 67 12.24 -14.11 0.33
C GLY A 67 12.43 -12.72 -0.26
N PHE A 68 12.77 -12.65 -1.55
CA PHE A 68 12.97 -11.37 -2.23
C PHE A 68 11.62 -10.71 -2.53
N ILE A 69 11.39 -9.51 -2.00
CA ILE A 69 10.05 -8.88 -1.98
C ILE A 69 9.40 -8.80 -3.37
N PRO A 70 10.11 -8.43 -4.47
CA PRO A 70 9.49 -8.37 -5.79
C PRO A 70 9.00 -9.72 -6.35
N HIS A 71 9.44 -10.85 -5.79
CA HIS A 71 9.09 -12.18 -6.29
C HIS A 71 7.98 -12.87 -5.50
N ILE A 72 7.58 -12.31 -4.36
CA ILE A 72 6.63 -12.94 -3.44
C ILE A 72 5.58 -11.95 -2.97
N ASP A 73 4.38 -12.46 -2.72
CA ASP A 73 3.36 -11.74 -2.01
C ASP A 73 3.12 -12.39 -0.65
N ILE A 74 2.89 -11.56 0.37
CA ILE A 74 2.49 -12.01 1.71
C ILE A 74 1.15 -11.34 2.00
N SER A 75 0.15 -12.14 2.35
CA SER A 75 -1.19 -11.67 2.72
C SER A 75 -1.74 -12.47 3.90
N SER A 76 -2.49 -11.80 4.77
CA SER A 76 -3.34 -12.44 5.80
C SER A 76 -4.79 -12.63 5.35
N ASP A 77 -5.31 -11.81 4.44
CA ASP A 77 -6.61 -11.94 3.79
C ASP A 77 -6.45 -11.69 2.28
N SER A 78 -6.49 -12.77 1.50
CA SER A 78 -6.37 -12.71 0.05
C SER A 78 -7.45 -11.86 -0.62
N ASN A 79 -8.56 -11.56 0.06
CA ASN A 79 -9.64 -10.73 -0.48
C ASN A 79 -9.50 -9.25 -0.13
N PHE A 80 -8.61 -8.86 0.80
CA PHE A 80 -8.52 -7.48 1.26
C PHE A 80 -8.12 -6.51 0.14
N LYS A 81 -7.10 -6.88 -0.66
CA LYS A 81 -6.65 -6.08 -1.81
C LYS A 81 -7.75 -5.94 -2.87
N THR A 82 -8.53 -7.00 -3.11
CA THR A 82 -9.69 -6.96 -4.01
C THR A 82 -10.76 -6.02 -3.48
N LYS A 83 -11.13 -6.10 -2.20
CA LYS A 83 -12.09 -5.18 -1.56
C LYS A 83 -11.63 -3.73 -1.64
N LEU A 84 -10.34 -3.45 -1.42
CA LEU A 84 -9.77 -2.11 -1.55
C LEU A 84 -9.96 -1.56 -2.96
N LYS A 85 -9.53 -2.34 -3.96
CA LYS A 85 -9.68 -2.00 -5.37
C LYS A 85 -11.15 -1.73 -5.71
N ASP A 86 -12.03 -2.66 -5.41
CA ASP A 86 -13.44 -2.59 -5.81
C ASP A 86 -14.16 -1.43 -5.09
N THR A 87 -13.81 -1.15 -3.82
CA THR A 87 -14.32 0.01 -3.08
C THR A 87 -13.89 1.32 -3.74
N ALA A 88 -12.60 1.46 -4.09
CA ALA A 88 -12.10 2.67 -4.72
C ALA A 88 -12.67 2.87 -6.14
N GLU A 89 -12.78 1.81 -6.93
CA GLU A 89 -13.42 1.84 -8.26
C GLU A 89 -14.91 2.17 -8.17
N SER A 90 -15.62 1.66 -7.15
CA SER A 90 -17.02 2.03 -6.88
C SER A 90 -17.16 3.52 -6.64
N GLU A 91 -16.28 4.13 -5.82
CA GLU A 91 -16.34 5.58 -5.59
C GLU A 91 -15.93 6.40 -6.80
N TRP A 92 -14.96 5.94 -7.58
CA TRP A 92 -14.61 6.59 -8.84
C TRP A 92 -15.79 6.56 -9.83
N ASN A 93 -16.53 5.45 -9.90
CA ASN A 93 -17.75 5.35 -10.70
C ASN A 93 -18.89 6.20 -10.12
N PHE A 94 -19.04 6.27 -8.80
CA PHE A 94 -20.04 7.11 -8.13
C PHE A 94 -19.83 8.58 -8.53
N PHE A 95 -18.59 9.07 -8.51
CA PHE A 95 -18.19 10.41 -8.98
C PHE A 95 -18.20 10.57 -10.52
N GLU A 96 -18.88 9.67 -11.23
CA GLU A 96 -18.98 9.63 -12.70
C GLU A 96 -17.60 9.78 -13.38
N LYS A 97 -16.63 9.05 -12.85
CA LYS A 97 -15.24 9.03 -13.31
C LYS A 97 -14.50 10.37 -13.19
N GLY A 98 -14.87 11.20 -12.22
CA GLY A 98 -14.19 12.45 -11.88
C GLY A 98 -14.88 13.72 -12.41
N THR A 99 -16.00 13.56 -13.12
CA THR A 99 -16.77 14.69 -13.68
C THR A 99 -17.52 15.44 -12.59
N LYS A 100 -17.99 14.73 -11.57
CA LYS A 100 -18.77 15.28 -10.45
C LYS A 100 -17.89 15.86 -9.37
N LYS A 101 -18.30 17.00 -8.80
CA LYS A 101 -17.49 17.83 -7.90
C LYS A 101 -18.00 17.83 -6.48
N GLU A 102 -17.07 18.06 -5.55
CA GLU A 102 -17.27 17.93 -4.11
C GLU A 102 -18.35 18.83 -3.49
N ARG A 103 -18.83 19.86 -4.21
CA ARG A 103 -19.92 20.75 -3.77
C ARG A 103 -21.27 20.47 -4.46
N GLU A 104 -21.30 19.54 -5.42
CA GLU A 104 -22.55 19.16 -6.09
C GLU A 104 -23.43 18.31 -5.16
N ASP A 105 -24.75 18.49 -5.29
CA ASP A 105 -25.73 17.70 -4.53
C ASP A 105 -25.60 16.21 -4.83
N GLY A 106 -25.62 15.40 -3.77
CA GLY A 106 -25.34 13.96 -3.79
C GLY A 106 -23.88 13.64 -3.47
N PHE A 107 -22.93 14.50 -3.86
CA PHE A 107 -21.49 14.25 -3.74
C PHE A 107 -20.90 14.80 -2.45
N TRP A 108 -21.32 16.00 -2.03
CA TRP A 108 -20.87 16.55 -0.76
C TRP A 108 -21.34 15.67 0.41
N GLN A 109 -22.57 15.13 0.37
CA GLN A 109 -23.10 14.21 1.38
C GLN A 109 -22.28 12.92 1.45
N ARG A 110 -21.82 12.41 0.28
CA ARG A 110 -20.94 11.24 0.23
C ARG A 110 -19.60 11.53 0.89
N ILE A 111 -19.04 12.73 0.72
CA ILE A 111 -17.80 13.14 1.37
C ILE A 111 -17.98 13.30 2.88
N VAL A 112 -19.13 13.82 3.33
CA VAL A 112 -19.50 13.83 4.77
C VAL A 112 -19.50 12.41 5.35
N GLN A 113 -19.99 11.40 4.60
CA GLN A 113 -19.91 10.00 5.04
C GLN A 113 -18.47 9.53 5.20
N TYR A 114 -17.54 9.90 4.29
CA TYR A 114 -16.13 9.55 4.43
C TYR A 114 -15.55 10.06 5.77
N TRP A 115 -15.82 11.32 6.10
CA TRP A 115 -15.37 11.95 7.34
C TRP A 115 -15.96 11.29 8.59
N ASN A 116 -17.27 11.09 8.60
CA ASN A 116 -17.96 10.54 9.77
C ASN A 116 -17.61 9.07 9.98
N GLU A 117 -17.69 8.25 8.94
CA GLU A 117 -17.49 6.81 9.08
C GLU A 117 -16.03 6.47 9.35
N ALA A 118 -15.06 7.11 8.68
CA ALA A 118 -13.66 6.75 8.84
C ALA A 118 -13.02 7.39 10.08
N LEU A 119 -13.38 8.63 10.39
CA LEU A 119 -12.65 9.49 11.34
C LEU A 119 -13.54 10.04 12.46
N SER A 120 -14.83 9.70 12.49
CA SER A 120 -15.81 10.21 13.46
C SER A 120 -15.89 11.75 13.48
N ARG A 121 -15.54 12.41 12.38
CA ARG A 121 -15.61 13.86 12.18
C ARG A 121 -17.04 14.22 11.74
N ARG A 122 -17.74 15.03 12.53
CA ARG A 122 -19.13 15.48 12.27
C ARG A 122 -19.26 16.98 12.08
N ASP A 123 -18.14 17.70 12.18
CA ASP A 123 -18.00 19.13 11.94
C ASP A 123 -17.94 19.49 10.44
N ILE A 124 -17.85 18.49 9.56
CA ILE A 124 -17.97 18.67 8.11
C ILE A 124 -19.35 18.15 7.73
N ASP A 125 -20.32 19.04 7.55
CA ASP A 125 -21.73 18.65 7.42
C ASP A 125 -22.51 19.37 6.31
N ASN A 126 -21.86 20.24 5.54
CA ASN A 126 -22.46 20.99 4.44
C ASN A 126 -21.45 21.20 3.28
N PRO A 127 -21.91 21.65 2.08
CA PRO A 127 -21.05 21.81 0.91
C PRO A 127 -19.88 22.79 1.12
N THR A 128 -20.06 23.82 1.94
CA THR A 128 -19.03 24.82 2.21
C THR A 128 -17.89 24.20 3.01
N ASP A 129 -18.20 23.42 4.04
CA ASP A 129 -17.19 22.75 4.86
C ASP A 129 -16.43 21.70 4.05
N VAL A 130 -17.15 20.88 3.27
CA VAL A 130 -16.56 19.89 2.36
C VAL A 130 -15.56 20.56 1.41
N GLY A 131 -15.95 21.68 0.82
CA GLY A 131 -15.10 22.39 -0.13
C GLY A 131 -13.97 23.23 0.47
N ASN A 132 -13.86 23.29 1.80
CA ASN A 132 -12.81 24.05 2.50
C ASN A 132 -11.80 23.13 3.20
N VAL A 133 -12.12 21.84 3.37
CA VAL A 133 -11.29 20.88 4.08
C VAL A 133 -10.85 19.75 3.13
N PRO A 134 -9.54 19.63 2.81
CA PRO A 134 -9.05 18.58 1.93
C PRO A 134 -9.40 17.18 2.45
N TRP A 135 -10.14 16.41 1.66
CA TRP A 135 -10.72 15.13 2.08
C TRP A 135 -10.00 13.89 1.52
N SER A 136 -8.89 14.07 0.79
CA SER A 136 -8.14 12.95 0.21
C SER A 136 -7.69 11.89 1.23
N ALA A 137 -7.26 12.30 2.42
CA ALA A 137 -6.86 11.36 3.47
C ALA A 137 -8.05 10.71 4.18
N ALA A 138 -9.18 11.42 4.27
CA ALA A 138 -10.44 10.86 4.74
C ALA A 138 -10.97 9.80 3.78
N PHE A 139 -10.87 10.04 2.46
CA PHE A 139 -11.19 9.06 1.43
C PHE A 139 -10.35 7.78 1.57
N ILE A 140 -9.02 7.88 1.64
CA ILE A 140 -8.17 6.68 1.83
C ILE A 140 -8.49 5.97 3.15
N SER A 141 -8.69 6.71 4.24
CA SER A 141 -9.10 6.15 5.53
C SER A 141 -10.45 5.42 5.43
N TRP A 142 -11.41 5.97 4.68
CA TRP A 142 -12.71 5.37 4.45
C TRP A 142 -12.59 4.09 3.61
N VAL A 143 -11.86 4.12 2.49
CA VAL A 143 -11.61 2.95 1.63
C VAL A 143 -10.96 1.81 2.43
N MET A 144 -9.95 2.12 3.27
CA MET A 144 -9.33 1.15 4.18
C MET A 144 -10.33 0.57 5.18
N LYS A 145 -11.21 1.42 5.75
CA LYS A 145 -12.20 0.99 6.74
C LYS A 145 -13.25 0.07 6.13
N GLN A 146 -13.82 0.44 4.98
CA GLN A 146 -14.82 -0.38 4.28
C GLN A 146 -14.24 -1.72 3.82
N SER A 147 -12.95 -1.75 3.51
CA SER A 147 -12.27 -2.98 3.08
C SER A 147 -11.94 -3.92 4.25
N GLY A 148 -12.08 -3.47 5.49
CA GLY A 148 -11.88 -4.30 6.68
C GLY A 148 -10.50 -4.20 7.32
N ALA A 149 -9.77 -3.09 7.14
CA ALA A 149 -8.41 -2.93 7.66
C ALA A 149 -8.33 -2.96 9.21
N GLY A 150 -9.47 -2.92 9.91
CA GLY A 150 -9.55 -3.03 11.36
C GLY A 150 -8.67 -1.98 12.05
N ASN A 151 -7.92 -2.38 13.07
CA ASN A 151 -6.97 -1.54 13.79
C ASN A 151 -5.55 -1.53 13.19
N GLN A 152 -5.33 -2.22 12.06
CA GLN A 152 -4.00 -2.37 11.46
C GLN A 152 -3.57 -1.12 10.67
N PHE A 153 -4.55 -0.36 10.16
CA PHE A 153 -4.34 0.91 9.46
C PHE A 153 -4.42 2.10 10.42
N GLN A 154 -3.55 3.09 10.24
CA GLN A 154 -3.50 4.29 11.06
C GLN A 154 -4.38 5.39 10.44
N TYR A 155 -5.70 5.30 10.64
CA TYR A 155 -6.66 6.27 10.10
C TYR A 155 -6.34 7.69 10.56
N ASN A 156 -6.33 8.63 9.61
CA ASN A 156 -6.09 10.03 9.91
C ASN A 156 -6.56 10.96 8.78
N ALA A 157 -6.88 12.19 9.14
CA ALA A 157 -7.14 13.28 8.20
C ALA A 157 -5.87 13.77 7.47
N SER A 158 -4.68 13.29 7.84
CA SER A 158 -3.40 13.63 7.21
C SER A 158 -2.69 12.41 6.64
N HIS A 159 -2.34 12.46 5.36
CA HIS A 159 -1.52 11.45 4.68
C HIS A 159 -0.19 11.19 5.38
N SER A 160 0.48 12.26 5.82
CA SER A 160 1.79 12.16 6.48
C SER A 160 1.78 11.29 7.74
N VAL A 161 0.64 11.15 8.40
CA VAL A 161 0.52 10.37 9.64
C VAL A 161 0.70 8.88 9.35
N TYR A 162 -0.06 8.32 8.42
CA TYR A 162 0.11 6.90 8.06
C TYR A 162 1.35 6.65 7.20
N ILE A 163 1.81 7.60 6.38
CA ILE A 163 3.12 7.48 5.70
C ILE A 163 4.22 7.29 6.75
N ARG A 164 4.35 8.22 7.71
CA ARG A 164 5.40 8.13 8.75
C ARG A 164 5.23 6.89 9.63
N GLY A 165 3.99 6.50 9.95
CA GLY A 165 3.70 5.26 10.66
C GLY A 165 4.20 4.01 9.93
N ALA A 166 3.94 3.90 8.64
CA ALA A 166 4.40 2.79 7.80
C ALA A 166 5.93 2.78 7.62
N ILE A 167 6.56 3.96 7.51
CA ILE A 167 8.03 4.10 7.45
C ILE A 167 8.66 3.65 8.77
N LYS A 168 8.09 4.07 9.90
CA LYS A 168 8.55 3.66 11.23
C LYS A 168 8.47 2.15 11.41
N LYS A 169 7.33 1.53 11.06
CA LYS A 169 7.17 0.07 11.11
C LYS A 169 8.26 -0.67 10.32
N ARG A 170 8.63 -0.18 9.13
CA ARG A 170 9.75 -0.75 8.36
C ARG A 170 11.09 -0.58 9.06
N LYS A 171 11.41 0.64 9.51
CA LYS A 171 12.71 0.95 10.17
C LYS A 171 12.90 0.15 11.45
N ASP A 172 11.83 -0.04 12.21
CA ASP A 172 11.83 -0.83 13.45
C ASP A 172 11.78 -2.35 13.18
N GLN A 173 11.68 -2.77 11.91
CA GLN A 173 11.46 -4.17 11.51
C GLN A 173 10.30 -4.82 12.27
N ALA A 174 9.19 -4.07 12.39
CA ALA A 174 8.01 -4.52 13.11
C ALA A 174 7.51 -5.85 12.55
N LYS A 175 7.34 -6.84 13.43
CA LYS A 175 6.79 -8.14 13.07
C LYS A 175 5.32 -7.99 12.66
N ASP A 176 4.95 -8.68 11.58
CA ASP A 176 3.58 -8.79 11.07
C ASP A 176 2.86 -7.47 10.80
N ALA A 177 3.62 -6.42 10.46
CA ALA A 177 3.06 -5.12 10.13
C ALA A 177 2.32 -5.15 8.78
N ALA A 178 0.99 -5.09 8.81
CA ALA A 178 0.14 -5.10 7.60
C ALA A 178 0.42 -3.98 6.60
N PHE A 179 0.99 -2.86 7.05
CA PHE A 179 1.36 -1.73 6.19
C PHE A 179 2.77 -1.25 6.54
N ILE A 180 3.65 -1.27 5.55
CA ILE A 180 5.01 -0.72 5.66
C ILE A 180 5.37 0.09 4.42
N ALA A 181 6.25 1.08 4.56
CA ALA A 181 6.57 1.99 3.46
C ALA A 181 7.97 1.72 2.88
N PHE A 182 8.11 1.89 1.58
CA PHE A 182 9.37 1.86 0.84
C PHE A 182 9.61 3.18 0.13
N LYS A 183 10.87 3.51 -0.16
CA LYS A 183 11.15 4.59 -1.11
C LYS A 183 10.58 4.21 -2.47
N ILE A 184 10.16 5.21 -3.23
CA ILE A 184 9.51 5.03 -4.53
C ILE A 184 10.31 4.19 -5.53
N ASP A 185 11.64 4.20 -5.38
CA ASP A 185 12.62 3.55 -6.26
C ASP A 185 13.15 2.22 -5.70
N GLU A 186 12.60 1.71 -4.60
CA GLU A 186 13.03 0.43 -4.01
C GLU A 186 12.21 -0.76 -4.51
N ILE A 187 10.91 -0.57 -4.73
CA ILE A 187 9.98 -1.63 -5.09
C ILE A 187 9.02 -1.21 -6.21
N SER A 188 8.44 -2.20 -6.88
CA SER A 188 7.33 -1.99 -7.79
C SER A 188 6.01 -1.96 -7.00
N PRO A 189 5.17 -0.92 -7.13
CA PRO A 189 3.84 -0.91 -6.53
C PRO A 189 2.96 -2.04 -7.08
N GLU A 190 2.12 -2.62 -6.24
CA GLU A 190 1.12 -3.63 -6.59
C GLU A 190 -0.30 -3.14 -6.31
N VAL A 191 -1.30 -3.80 -6.89
CA VAL A 191 -2.72 -3.52 -6.58
C VAL A 191 -2.94 -3.65 -5.07
N GLY A 192 -3.58 -2.63 -4.48
CA GLY A 192 -3.81 -2.52 -3.05
C GLY A 192 -2.74 -1.74 -2.28
N ASP A 193 -1.60 -1.41 -2.90
CA ASP A 193 -0.59 -0.51 -2.32
C ASP A 193 -1.03 0.97 -2.45
N LEU A 194 -0.45 1.85 -1.62
CA LEU A 194 -0.59 3.29 -1.81
C LEU A 194 0.69 3.87 -2.41
N VAL A 195 0.56 4.78 -3.39
CA VAL A 195 1.67 5.61 -3.87
C VAL A 195 1.47 7.04 -3.40
N CYS A 196 2.53 7.63 -2.84
CA CYS A 196 2.44 8.92 -2.16
C CYS A 196 3.44 9.94 -2.71
N ALA A 197 3.03 11.21 -2.71
CA ALA A 197 3.85 12.37 -3.05
C ALA A 197 3.67 13.48 -2.00
N PRO A 198 4.74 14.21 -1.63
CA PRO A 198 4.61 15.43 -0.88
C PRO A 198 4.02 16.54 -1.77
N ARG A 199 3.35 17.51 -1.15
CA ARG A 199 2.92 18.77 -1.80
C ARG A 199 3.75 19.97 -1.33
N GLU A 200 4.78 19.72 -0.51
CA GLU A 200 5.74 20.71 -0.01
C GLU A 200 7.16 20.38 -0.49
N LYS A 201 8.01 21.41 -0.58
CA LYS A 201 9.43 21.25 -0.94
C LYS A 201 10.22 20.70 0.24
N GLY A 202 11.28 19.93 -0.05
CA GLY A 202 12.23 19.46 0.96
C GLY A 202 11.76 18.24 1.78
N ILE A 203 10.57 17.71 1.50
CA ILE A 203 10.09 16.47 2.13
C ILE A 203 10.80 15.27 1.51
N THR A 204 11.30 14.39 2.38
CA THR A 204 11.95 13.14 1.99
C THR A 204 11.34 11.96 2.74
N TYR A 205 11.76 10.74 2.37
CA TYR A 205 11.39 9.52 3.10
C TYR A 205 11.73 9.58 4.60
N ASP A 206 12.76 10.35 4.98
CA ASP A 206 13.24 10.42 6.35
C ASP A 206 12.65 11.59 7.16
N THR A 207 11.77 12.41 6.56
CA THR A 207 11.11 13.52 7.26
C THR A 207 10.19 13.01 8.38
N THR A 208 10.45 13.47 9.61
CA THR A 208 9.74 13.01 10.82
C THR A 208 8.62 13.94 11.28
N SER A 209 8.65 15.23 10.90
CA SER A 209 7.60 16.20 11.16
C SER A 209 6.36 15.93 10.29
N ASN A 210 5.22 16.55 10.64
CA ASN A 210 4.06 16.57 9.75
C ASN A 210 4.37 17.38 8.49
N TYR A 211 3.71 17.01 7.38
CA TYR A 211 3.83 17.68 6.08
C TYR A 211 2.58 17.46 5.23
N ILE A 212 2.29 18.38 4.32
CA ILE A 212 1.23 18.21 3.33
C ILE A 212 1.70 17.21 2.27
N SER A 213 0.89 16.19 2.07
CA SER A 213 1.14 15.09 1.14
C SER A 213 -0.18 14.56 0.61
N HIS A 214 -0.08 13.65 -0.35
CA HIS A 214 -1.21 12.99 -0.97
C HIS A 214 -0.82 11.57 -1.38
N CYS A 215 -1.71 10.62 -1.11
CA CYS A 215 -1.58 9.24 -1.51
C CYS A 215 -2.81 8.79 -2.31
N ASP A 216 -2.56 7.97 -3.31
CA ASP A 216 -3.58 7.32 -4.14
C ASP A 216 -3.42 5.80 -4.06
N LEU A 217 -4.53 5.06 -4.16
CA LEU A 217 -4.55 3.60 -4.13
C LEU A 217 -4.27 3.02 -5.51
N VAL A 218 -3.34 2.09 -5.62
CA VAL A 218 -3.12 1.32 -6.85
C VAL A 218 -4.26 0.34 -7.07
N VAL A 219 -4.98 0.46 -8.19
CA VAL A 219 -6.16 -0.37 -8.51
C VAL A 219 -5.92 -1.31 -9.70
N ALA A 220 -4.95 -0.99 -10.55
CA ALA A 220 -4.54 -1.86 -11.65
C ALA A 220 -3.04 -1.77 -11.90
N LYS A 221 -2.47 -2.87 -12.39
CA LYS A 221 -1.06 -2.95 -12.79
C LYS A 221 -0.92 -3.65 -14.14
N ARG A 222 -0.11 -3.04 -15.00
CA ARG A 222 0.34 -3.55 -16.30
C ARG A 222 1.87 -3.50 -16.32
N SER A 223 2.49 -3.99 -17.40
CA SER A 223 3.95 -4.15 -17.46
C SER A 223 4.74 -2.85 -17.29
N ASN A 224 4.23 -1.73 -17.80
CA ASN A 224 4.91 -0.43 -17.82
C ASN A 224 4.10 0.70 -17.18
N GLU A 225 3.01 0.39 -16.48
CA GLU A 225 2.14 1.38 -15.86
C GLU A 225 1.23 0.79 -14.79
N ILE A 226 0.74 1.67 -13.93
CA ILE A 226 -0.27 1.40 -12.90
C ILE A 226 -1.39 2.43 -13.00
N ASP A 227 -2.61 2.03 -12.66
CA ASP A 227 -3.70 2.98 -12.40
C ASP A 227 -3.85 3.18 -10.91
N ILE A 228 -4.02 4.43 -10.52
CA ILE A 228 -4.19 4.85 -9.13
C ILE A 228 -5.48 5.66 -9.00
N ILE A 229 -6.22 5.45 -7.92
CA ILE A 229 -7.43 6.19 -7.58
C ILE A 229 -7.22 6.97 -6.28
N GLY A 230 -7.54 8.25 -6.33
CA GLY A 230 -7.44 9.18 -5.21
C GLY A 230 -8.67 10.07 -5.09
N GLY A 231 -9.02 10.42 -3.85
CA GLY A 231 -10.04 11.41 -3.54
C GLY A 231 -9.48 12.83 -3.50
N ASN A 232 -10.34 13.83 -3.68
CA ASN A 232 -10.00 15.27 -3.67
C ASN A 232 -8.85 15.63 -4.62
N VAL A 233 -8.91 15.09 -5.84
CA VAL A 233 -8.07 15.50 -6.97
C VAL A 233 -8.98 16.19 -7.98
N SER A 234 -8.72 17.46 -8.27
CA SER A 234 -9.65 18.30 -9.04
C SER A 234 -11.08 18.25 -8.47
N ASP A 235 -11.16 18.32 -7.14
CA ASP A 235 -12.39 18.35 -6.35
C ASP A 235 -13.30 17.13 -6.55
N SER A 236 -12.71 15.97 -6.86
CA SER A 236 -13.43 14.72 -7.16
C SER A 236 -12.64 13.47 -6.75
N VAL A 237 -13.23 12.28 -6.96
CA VAL A 237 -12.50 11.01 -7.00
C VAL A 237 -12.03 10.78 -8.43
N THR A 238 -10.73 10.62 -8.65
CA THR A 238 -10.16 10.50 -10.00
C THR A 238 -9.21 9.33 -10.11
N GLN A 239 -9.14 8.77 -11.31
CA GLN A 239 -8.11 7.81 -11.70
C GLN A 239 -6.98 8.51 -12.45
N LYS A 240 -5.75 8.09 -12.20
CA LYS A 240 -4.57 8.49 -12.98
C LYS A 240 -3.73 7.27 -13.34
N THR A 241 -3.15 7.27 -14.53
CA THR A 241 -2.16 6.27 -14.92
C THR A 241 -0.76 6.82 -14.67
N LEU A 242 0.07 6.08 -13.92
CA LEU A 242 1.49 6.39 -13.74
C LEU A 242 2.35 5.43 -14.57
N LYS A 243 3.38 5.96 -15.22
CA LYS A 243 4.37 5.15 -15.94
C LYS A 243 5.38 4.50 -14.98
N LEU A 244 5.72 3.26 -15.27
CA LEU A 244 6.78 2.50 -14.62
C LEU A 244 8.01 2.42 -15.55
N ASP A 245 9.20 2.25 -14.96
CA ASP A 245 10.41 1.89 -15.68
C ASP A 245 10.49 0.38 -15.98
N ALA A 246 11.58 -0.06 -16.62
CA ALA A 246 11.79 -1.48 -16.96
C ALA A 246 11.94 -2.39 -15.73
N ASN A 247 12.18 -1.83 -14.54
CA ASN A 247 12.25 -2.54 -13.27
C ASN A 247 10.92 -2.46 -12.50
N GLY A 248 9.86 -1.90 -13.10
CA GLY A 248 8.56 -1.72 -12.49
C GLY A 248 8.49 -0.59 -11.46
N LYS A 249 9.47 0.30 -11.38
CA LYS A 249 9.49 1.43 -10.42
C LYS A 249 8.80 2.64 -11.03
N VAL A 250 8.17 3.48 -10.20
CA VAL A 250 7.45 4.67 -10.70
C VAL A 250 8.45 5.64 -11.33
N LYS A 251 8.25 5.93 -12.63
CA LYS A 251 9.04 6.87 -13.44
C LYS A 251 8.28 8.16 -13.75
N ASP A 252 6.96 8.15 -13.55
CA ASP A 252 6.10 9.31 -13.77
C ASP A 252 6.60 10.55 -13.00
N ALA A 253 6.76 11.68 -13.69
CA ALA A 253 7.32 12.91 -13.13
C ALA A 253 6.27 13.99 -12.85
N THR A 254 4.98 13.66 -12.93
CA THR A 254 3.90 14.64 -12.72
C THR A 254 3.79 15.12 -11.27
N ARG A 255 4.36 14.35 -10.33
CA ARG A 255 4.52 14.69 -8.91
C ARG A 255 5.86 14.11 -8.43
N PRO A 256 6.44 14.66 -7.36
CA PRO A 256 7.64 14.09 -6.73
C PRO A 256 7.26 12.85 -5.90
N TRP A 257 6.79 11.78 -6.55
CA TRP A 257 6.47 10.52 -5.88
C TRP A 257 7.70 10.05 -5.07
N PHE A 258 7.48 9.64 -3.82
CA PHE A 258 8.60 9.36 -2.90
C PHE A 258 8.41 8.12 -2.04
N VAL A 259 7.18 7.63 -1.90
CA VAL A 259 6.84 6.50 -1.05
C VAL A 259 5.87 5.56 -1.75
N VAL A 260 6.10 4.25 -1.56
CA VAL A 260 5.11 3.18 -1.75
C VAL A 260 4.77 2.60 -0.38
N ILE A 261 3.52 2.65 0.05
CA ILE A 261 3.05 1.90 1.23
C ILE A 261 2.59 0.53 0.74
N LYS A 262 3.40 -0.49 1.04
CA LYS A 262 3.14 -1.90 0.75
C LYS A 262 2.03 -2.42 1.67
N ASN A 263 1.03 -3.04 1.08
CA ASN A 263 -0.08 -3.69 1.76
C ASN A 263 0.14 -5.20 1.85
N LEU A 264 0.21 -5.69 3.08
CA LEU A 264 0.50 -7.08 3.47
C LEU A 264 -0.62 -7.66 4.33
N PHE A 265 -1.76 -6.97 4.37
CA PHE A 265 -2.96 -7.44 5.03
C PHE A 265 -3.50 -8.67 4.33
#